data_AF-A0A6J1VZK8-F1
#
_entry.id   AF-A0A6J1VZK8-F1
#
_cell.length_a   1.000
_cell.length_b   1.000
_cell.length_c   1.000
_cell.angle_alpha   90.00
_cell.angle_beta   90.00
_cell.angle_gamma   90.00
#
_symmetry.space_group_name_H-M   'P 1'
#
loop_
_entity.id
_entity.type
_entity.pdbx_description
1 polymer ?
#
loop_
_entity_poly.entity_id
_entity_poly.type
_entity_poly.pdbx_seq_one_letter_code
_entity_poly.pdbx_strand_id
1 'polypeptide(L)'
;EPADLLKVLDFHNLPDGISKTTGFCTSRRSSKGADVAYRVTKDAQLSAPTKQLFPETPFPEDFSILTTVKAKKGGQAFLISIYNEQGIQQVGVELGRSPVFLYEDHMEKPGPENYPLFRGINLSDGK
;
A
#
# COMPACT_ATOMS: atom_id res chain seq x y z
N GLU A 1 16.34 0.13 -8.35
CA GLU A 1 15.58 -1.03 -7.84
C GLU A 1 14.26 -0.56 -7.27
N PRO A 2 13.14 -1.26 -7.48
CA PRO A 2 11.87 -0.94 -6.86
C PRO A 2 11.90 -1.21 -5.35
N ALA A 3 11.23 -0.36 -4.58
CA ALA A 3 11.03 -0.52 -3.14
C ALA A 3 9.97 -1.62 -2.88
N ASP A 4 10.40 -2.83 -2.50
CA ASP A 4 9.51 -3.95 -2.18
C ASP A 4 9.05 -3.91 -0.71
N LEU A 5 7.82 -3.44 -0.49
CA LEU A 5 7.24 -3.30 0.85
C LEU A 5 6.88 -4.63 1.50
N LEU A 6 6.52 -5.67 0.74
CA LEU A 6 6.21 -6.98 1.32
C LEU A 6 7.48 -7.61 1.91
N LYS A 7 8.62 -7.39 1.25
CA LYS A 7 9.93 -7.79 1.74
C LYS A 7 10.33 -7.01 2.98
N VAL A 8 10.25 -5.68 2.96
CA VAL A 8 10.70 -4.82 4.07
C VAL A 8 9.81 -4.94 5.32
N LEU A 9 8.50 -5.12 5.14
CA LEU A 9 7.56 -5.36 6.24
C LEU A 9 7.51 -6.84 6.66
N ASP A 10 8.44 -7.64 6.17
CA ASP A 10 8.68 -9.02 6.60
C ASP A 10 7.49 -9.99 6.41
N PHE A 11 6.65 -9.77 5.39
CA PHE A 11 5.44 -10.57 5.16
C PHE A 11 5.74 -12.07 5.00
N HIS A 12 6.94 -12.42 4.51
CA HIS A 12 7.35 -13.80 4.32
C HIS A 12 7.50 -14.61 5.62
N ASN A 13 7.75 -13.95 6.75
CA ASN A 13 7.81 -14.56 8.08
C ASN A 13 6.47 -14.57 8.80
N LEU A 14 5.40 -14.08 8.18
CA LEU A 14 4.03 -14.09 8.70
C LEU A 14 3.92 -13.45 10.10
N PRO A 15 4.28 -12.16 10.26
CA PRO A 15 4.09 -11.44 11.52
C PRO A 15 2.60 -11.38 11.91
N ASP A 16 2.32 -10.92 13.13
CA ASP A 16 0.96 -10.84 13.66
C ASP A 16 0.00 -10.11 12.70
N GLY A 17 -1.15 -10.76 12.46
CA GLY A 17 -2.16 -10.29 11.52
C GLY A 17 -1.87 -10.53 10.03
N ILE A 18 -0.75 -11.18 9.69
CA ILE A 18 -0.43 -11.62 8.32
C ILE A 18 -0.58 -13.13 8.17
N SER A 19 -1.33 -13.54 7.16
CA SER A 19 -1.45 -14.96 6.78
C SER A 19 -1.25 -15.16 5.29
N LYS A 20 -0.63 -16.27 4.91
CA LYS A 20 -0.43 -16.63 3.50
C LYS A 20 -1.76 -17.08 2.87
N THR A 21 -2.01 -16.69 1.63
CA THR A 21 -3.19 -17.11 0.87
C THR A 21 -2.87 -17.24 -0.61
N THR A 22 -3.83 -17.72 -1.40
CA THR A 22 -3.68 -17.85 -2.85
C THR A 22 -3.92 -16.49 -3.51
N GLY A 23 -3.00 -16.08 -4.38
CA GLY A 23 -3.12 -14.88 -5.21
C GLY A 23 -4.12 -15.05 -6.35
N PHE A 24 -4.17 -14.05 -7.24
CA PHE A 24 -5.17 -14.02 -8.31
C PHE A 24 -5.01 -15.15 -9.34
N CYS A 25 -3.78 -15.51 -9.70
CA CYS A 25 -3.54 -16.61 -10.63
C CYS A 25 -3.33 -17.91 -9.86
N THR A 26 -4.28 -18.83 -9.97
CA THR A 26 -4.17 -20.18 -9.37
C THR A 26 -3.25 -21.10 -10.18
N SER A 27 -2.90 -20.71 -11.42
CA SER A 27 -1.95 -21.39 -12.28
C SER A 27 -1.32 -20.38 -13.25
N ARG A 28 0.00 -20.40 -13.40
CA ARG A 28 0.72 -19.70 -14.48
C ARG A 28 1.52 -20.70 -15.30
N ARG A 29 1.65 -20.46 -16.60
CA ARG A 29 2.51 -21.27 -17.48
C ARG A 29 3.98 -21.25 -17.06
N SER A 30 4.43 -20.17 -16.42
CA SER A 30 5.83 -19.93 -16.04
C SER A 30 6.19 -20.33 -14.61
N SER A 31 5.24 -20.78 -13.78
CA SER A 31 5.50 -21.19 -12.40
C SER A 31 4.89 -22.57 -12.11
N LYS A 32 5.48 -23.31 -11.16
CA LYS A 32 5.01 -24.64 -10.74
C LYS A 32 3.86 -24.58 -9.71
N GLY A 33 3.12 -23.48 -9.61
CA GLY A 33 2.07 -23.33 -8.60
C GLY A 33 1.29 -22.03 -8.69
N ALA A 34 0.28 -21.91 -7.84
CA ALA A 34 -0.50 -20.70 -7.70
C ALA A 34 0.36 -19.53 -7.19
N ASP A 35 -0.04 -18.31 -7.55
CA ASP A 35 0.54 -17.10 -6.98
C ASP A 35 0.34 -17.08 -5.47
N VAL A 36 1.31 -16.51 -4.77
CA VAL A 36 1.23 -16.24 -3.35
C VAL A 36 0.69 -14.83 -3.14
N ALA A 37 -0.30 -14.71 -2.26
CA ALA A 37 -0.74 -13.45 -1.70
C ALA A 37 -0.73 -13.51 -0.17
N TYR A 38 -0.93 -12.36 0.45
CA TYR A 38 -1.02 -12.24 1.89
C TYR A 38 -2.34 -11.60 2.27
N ARG A 39 -2.98 -12.17 3.29
CA ARG A 39 -4.17 -11.62 3.92
C ARG A 39 -3.72 -10.85 5.16
N VAL A 40 -4.09 -9.58 5.19
CA VAL A 40 -3.85 -8.63 6.28
C VAL A 40 -5.14 -8.51 7.11
N THR A 41 -5.03 -8.66 8.42
CA THR A 41 -6.14 -8.45 9.36
C THR A 41 -6.05 -7.06 10.01
N LYS A 42 -7.12 -6.66 10.71
CA LYS A 42 -7.22 -5.32 11.33
C LYS A 42 -6.23 -5.06 12.48
N ASP A 43 -5.71 -6.14 13.06
CA ASP A 43 -4.78 -6.17 14.19
C ASP A 43 -3.31 -6.16 13.74
N ALA A 44 -3.05 -6.29 12.44
CA ALA A 44 -1.69 -6.15 11.89
C ALA A 44 -1.14 -4.75 12.15
N GLN A 45 0.06 -4.68 12.74
CA GLN A 45 0.79 -3.44 12.99
C GLN A 45 2.13 -3.51 12.25
N LEU A 46 2.17 -2.97 11.03
CA LEU A 46 3.32 -3.10 10.14
C LEU A 46 3.82 -1.71 9.77
N SER A 47 5.06 -1.42 10.12
CA SER A 47 5.74 -0.18 9.75
C SER A 47 7.23 -0.43 9.59
N ALA A 48 7.86 0.36 8.74
CA ALA A 48 9.29 0.36 8.56
C ALA A 48 9.76 1.81 8.27
N PRO A 49 10.92 2.23 8.78
CA PRO A 49 11.50 3.52 8.44
C PRO A 49 11.73 3.63 6.93
N THR A 50 11.36 4.74 6.31
CA THR A 50 11.61 4.99 4.87
C THR A 50 13.09 4.94 4.52
N LYS A 51 13.99 5.24 5.47
CA LYS A 51 15.46 5.08 5.34
C LYS A 51 15.89 3.63 5.07
N GLN A 52 15.08 2.62 5.41
CA GLN A 52 15.38 1.22 5.03
C GLN A 52 15.13 0.97 3.54
N LEU A 53 14.20 1.72 2.93
CA LEU A 53 13.88 1.63 1.50
C LEU A 53 14.78 2.54 0.67
N PHE A 54 15.17 3.69 1.23
CA PHE A 54 16.00 4.71 0.60
C PHE A 54 17.18 5.07 1.52
N PRO A 55 18.21 4.21 1.61
CA PRO A 55 19.30 4.38 2.57
C PRO A 55 20.22 5.56 2.24
N GLU A 56 20.51 5.76 0.96
CA GLU A 56 21.50 6.74 0.47
C GLU A 56 20.85 7.99 -0.14
N THR A 57 19.52 8.02 -0.24
CA THR A 57 18.78 9.10 -0.90
C THR A 57 17.57 9.52 -0.08
N PRO A 58 17.12 10.79 -0.20
CA PRO A 58 15.81 11.18 0.29
C PRO A 58 14.68 10.36 -0.37
N PHE A 59 13.47 10.47 0.20
CA PHE A 59 12.27 9.97 -0.49
C PHE A 59 12.15 10.65 -1.87
N PRO A 60 11.89 9.89 -2.94
CA PRO A 60 11.95 10.41 -4.29
C PRO A 60 10.82 11.41 -4.58
N GLU A 61 11.14 12.47 -5.34
CA GLU A 61 10.14 13.41 -5.85
C GLU A 61 9.23 12.73 -6.89
N ASP A 62 9.84 12.01 -7.83
CA ASP A 62 9.13 11.23 -8.85
C ASP A 62 9.12 9.73 -8.49
N PHE A 63 7.93 9.14 -8.41
CA PHE A 63 7.77 7.72 -8.15
C PHE A 63 6.49 7.15 -8.76
N SER A 64 6.41 5.83 -8.79
CA SER A 64 5.20 5.10 -9.15
C SER A 64 4.89 4.06 -8.08
N ILE A 65 3.62 3.90 -7.72
CA ILE A 65 3.15 2.84 -6.84
C ILE A 65 2.51 1.75 -7.70
N LEU A 66 3.03 0.52 -7.59
CA LEU A 66 2.45 -0.66 -8.20
C LEU A 66 1.97 -1.60 -7.10
N THR A 67 0.70 -2.00 -7.17
CA THR A 67 0.08 -2.88 -6.18
C THR A 67 -0.89 -3.84 -6.85
N THR A 68 -1.12 -4.97 -6.19
CA THR A 68 -2.13 -5.96 -6.57
C THR A 68 -2.84 -6.36 -5.29
N VAL A 69 -4.09 -5.90 -5.15
CA VAL A 69 -4.82 -5.97 -3.87
C VAL A 69 -6.26 -6.41 -4.11
N LYS A 70 -6.78 -7.18 -3.16
CA LYS A 70 -8.21 -7.50 -3.06
C LYS A 70 -8.74 -6.95 -1.75
N ALA A 71 -9.43 -5.82 -1.80
CA ALA A 71 -10.02 -5.23 -0.60
C ALA A 71 -11.33 -5.94 -0.21
N LYS A 72 -11.72 -5.83 1.07
CA LYS A 72 -13.04 -6.28 1.53
C LYS A 72 -14.12 -5.44 0.83
N LYS A 73 -15.15 -6.10 0.30
CA LYS A 73 -16.26 -5.42 -0.39
C LYS A 73 -16.88 -4.32 0.49
N GLY A 74 -16.95 -3.10 -0.02
CA GLY A 74 -17.46 -1.92 0.67
C GLY A 74 -16.55 -1.37 1.78
N GLY A 75 -15.36 -1.93 1.97
CA GLY A 75 -14.38 -1.42 2.92
C GLY A 75 -13.77 -0.10 2.45
N GLN A 76 -13.34 0.71 3.42
CA GLN A 76 -12.58 1.93 3.20
C GLN A 76 -11.39 1.92 4.16
N ALA A 77 -10.17 2.07 3.63
CA ALA A 77 -8.93 2.05 4.40
C ALA A 77 -7.78 2.61 3.55
N PHE A 78 -6.69 3.04 4.18
CA PHE A 78 -5.44 3.27 3.45
C PHE A 78 -4.75 1.94 3.14
N LEU A 79 -4.34 1.75 1.88
CA LEU A 79 -3.45 0.67 1.46
C LEU A 79 -2.05 0.86 2.04
N ILE A 80 -1.56 2.10 1.95
CA ILE A 80 -0.26 2.55 2.45
C ILE A 80 -0.40 3.98 2.96
N SER A 81 0.27 4.26 4.06
CA SER A 81 0.45 5.59 4.60
C SER A 81 1.93 5.80 4.92
N ILE A 82 2.47 6.96 4.56
CA ILE A 82 3.83 7.38 4.90
C ILE A 82 3.71 8.58 5.83
N TYR A 83 4.42 8.52 6.95
CA TYR A 83 4.37 9.54 7.99
C TYR A 83 5.73 10.22 8.11
N ASN A 84 5.73 11.52 8.44
CA ASN A 84 6.96 12.20 8.87
C ASN A 84 7.33 11.81 10.32
N GLU A 85 8.45 12.33 10.83
CA GLU A 85 8.95 12.03 12.17
C GLU A 85 8.02 12.51 13.30
N GLN A 86 7.07 13.40 13.01
CA GLN A 86 6.06 13.89 13.95
C GLN A 86 4.77 13.06 13.92
N GLY A 87 4.69 12.02 13.07
CA GLY A 87 3.51 11.18 12.91
C GLY A 87 2.42 11.78 12.02
N ILE A 88 2.72 12.83 11.26
CA ILE A 88 1.80 13.44 10.30
C ILE A 88 1.87 12.66 8.99
N GLN A 89 0.71 12.29 8.43
CA GLN A 89 0.62 11.53 7.19
C GLN A 89 0.98 12.44 6.00
N GLN A 90 2.08 12.14 5.33
CA GLN A 90 2.59 12.90 4.19
C GLN A 90 2.17 12.31 2.85
N VAL A 91 1.97 10.99 2.78
CA VAL A 91 1.47 10.29 1.58
C VAL A 91 0.46 9.22 2.01
N GLY A 92 -0.60 9.04 1.24
CA GLY A 92 -1.62 8.01 1.47
C GLY A 92 -2.27 7.53 0.18
N VAL A 93 -2.41 6.22 0.02
CA VAL A 93 -3.20 5.62 -1.06
C VAL A 93 -4.45 4.99 -0.45
N GLU A 94 -5.63 5.51 -0.77
CA GLU A 94 -6.87 4.96 -0.26
C GLU A 94 -7.38 3.76 -1.08
N LEU A 95 -7.99 2.80 -0.40
CA LEU A 95 -8.86 1.77 -0.95
C LEU A 95 -10.30 2.15 -0.63
N GLY A 96 -11.15 2.17 -1.64
CA GLY A 96 -12.55 2.54 -1.47
C GLY A 96 -13.22 2.83 -2.81
N ARG A 97 -14.42 3.39 -2.73
CA ARG A 97 -15.10 4.00 -3.88
C ARG A 97 -14.62 5.43 -4.05
N SER A 98 -14.22 5.78 -5.26
CA SER A 98 -13.58 7.06 -5.60
C SER A 98 -12.39 7.34 -4.66
N PRO A 99 -11.36 6.48 -4.66
CA PRO A 99 -10.26 6.60 -3.71
C PRO A 99 -9.52 7.92 -3.88
N VAL A 100 -8.98 8.41 -2.77
CA VAL A 100 -8.10 9.58 -2.73
C VAL A 100 -6.64 9.15 -2.74
N PHE A 101 -5.80 9.90 -3.45
CA PHE A 101 -4.36 9.90 -3.23
C PHE A 101 -3.99 11.14 -2.43
N LEU A 102 -3.65 10.95 -1.17
CA LEU A 102 -3.21 11.98 -0.25
C LEU A 102 -1.72 12.21 -0.47
N TYR A 103 -1.32 13.47 -0.63
CA TYR A 103 0.08 13.86 -0.51
C TYR A 103 0.17 15.31 -0.04
N GLU A 104 1.21 15.62 0.75
CA GLU A 104 1.57 16.96 1.18
C GLU A 104 3.06 17.19 0.89
N ASP A 105 3.39 18.37 0.39
CA ASP A 105 4.77 18.84 0.31
C ASP A 105 5.21 19.49 1.64
N HIS A 106 6.46 19.95 1.69
CA HIS A 106 7.02 20.65 2.86
C HIS A 106 6.33 21.98 3.19
N MET A 107 5.41 22.47 2.35
CA MET A 107 4.56 23.64 2.58
C MET A 107 3.10 23.25 2.89
N GLU A 108 2.83 21.97 3.19
CA GLU A 108 1.50 21.43 3.49
C GLU A 108 0.52 21.59 2.31
N LYS A 109 1.01 21.48 1.08
CA LYS A 109 0.20 21.57 -0.15
C LYS A 109 0.26 20.28 -0.97
N PRO A 110 -0.82 19.93 -1.70
CA PRO A 110 -2.14 20.56 -1.71
C PRO A 110 -2.90 20.37 -0.38
N GLY A 111 -3.89 21.23 -0.11
CA GLY A 111 -4.82 21.02 1.00
C GLY A 111 -5.79 19.85 0.73
N PRO A 112 -6.50 19.34 1.75
CA PRO A 112 -7.35 18.15 1.63
C PRO A 112 -8.41 18.19 0.54
N GLU A 113 -8.97 19.37 0.26
CA GLU A 113 -9.94 19.61 -0.81
C GLU A 113 -9.35 19.47 -2.23
N ASN A 114 -8.03 19.52 -2.33
CA ASN A 114 -7.26 19.49 -3.57
C ASN A 114 -6.53 18.16 -3.78
N TYR A 115 -6.71 17.17 -2.90
CA TYR A 115 -6.17 15.83 -3.12
C TYR A 115 -6.76 15.20 -4.40
N PRO A 116 -5.93 14.53 -5.23
CA PRO A 116 -6.41 13.77 -6.36
C PRO A 116 -7.48 12.76 -5.96
N LEU A 117 -8.67 12.92 -6.56
CA LEU A 117 -9.82 12.05 -6.36
C LEU A 117 -10.08 11.26 -7.63
N PHE A 118 -9.93 9.93 -7.57
CA PHE A 118 -10.15 9.05 -8.72
C PHE A 118 -11.63 8.68 -8.88
N ARG A 119 -12.43 9.61 -9.39
CA ARG A 119 -13.88 9.43 -9.57
C ARG A 119 -14.20 8.26 -10.50
N GLY A 120 -15.25 7.50 -10.14
CA GLY A 120 -15.75 6.39 -10.96
C GLY A 120 -15.00 5.07 -10.78
N ILE A 121 -13.94 5.05 -9.97
CA ILE A 121 -13.20 3.84 -9.60
C ILE A 121 -13.74 3.27 -8.29
N ASN A 122 -13.77 1.95 -8.15
CA ASN A 122 -14.06 1.29 -6.88
C ASN A 122 -13.03 0.19 -6.60
N LEU A 123 -12.08 0.48 -5.72
CA LEU A 123 -11.03 -0.46 -5.31
C LEU A 123 -11.49 -1.42 -4.20
N SER A 124 -12.72 -1.27 -3.70
CA SER A 124 -13.32 -2.15 -2.69
C SER A 124 -14.60 -2.84 -3.18
N ASP A 125 -14.58 -3.32 -4.43
CA ASP A 125 -15.67 -4.11 -4.99
C ASP A 125 -15.67 -5.59 -4.52
N GLY A 126 -14.58 -6.02 -3.87
CA GLY A 126 -14.39 -7.38 -3.36
C GLY A 126 -13.84 -8.36 -4.39
N LYS A 127 -13.36 -7.88 -5.54
CA LYS A 127 -12.74 -8.72 -6.56
C LYS A 127 -11.23 -8.73 -6.43
#